data_AF-A0AAD0YN38-F1
#
_entry.id   AF-A0AAD0YN38-F1
#
_cell.length_a   1.000
_cell.length_b   1.000
_cell.length_c   1.000
_cell.angle_alpha   90.00
_cell.angle_beta   90.00
_cell.angle_gamma   90.00
#
_symmetry.space_group_name_H-M   'P 1'
#
loop_
_entity.id
_entity.type
_entity.pdbx_description
1 polymer ?
#
loop_
_entity_poly.entity_id
_entity_poly.type
_entity_poly.pdbx_seq_one_letter_code
_entity_poly.pdbx_strand_id
1 'polypeptide(L)'
;MYKVLLALLPMLFIGCKKEEPVKKEVVKISEKGCFSTNFMEKILDLEEIKDQAKFLNSQTQGKGKIGFLVDSTKVNNGWDYSISVGYNGPDRFETYHIFHASSSQCAVLEILEPVSGEYISLEKWRKSKNEPAQIESLLKQGIYSLPIESLPQVDVKFIETDFALEGSQQYSCGAPTFRYFPLTKYKNIELILVPMDCGDFDYRYYLLTVLNNSIVGEAYVEGIWFDPGKDDKKEEFSSYTINKTGEITVTTDHKIDGNSQKITKVLYQIMDDGKIVQKK
;
A
#
# COMPACT_ATOMS: atom_id res chain seq x y z
N MET A 1 -91.89 39.02 -39.15
CA MET A 1 -90.58 38.31 -39.21
C MET A 1 -89.62 39.00 -38.26
N TYR A 2 -88.73 38.21 -37.66
CA TYR A 2 -87.64 38.54 -36.72
C TYR A 2 -87.96 38.64 -35.22
N LYS A 3 -87.69 37.50 -34.57
CA LYS A 3 -87.31 37.32 -33.16
C LYS A 3 -85.99 38.05 -32.87
N VAL A 4 -85.85 38.65 -31.69
CA VAL A 4 -84.58 38.65 -30.95
C VAL A 4 -84.90 38.52 -29.46
N LEU A 5 -84.47 37.40 -28.87
CA LEU A 5 -84.39 37.16 -27.43
C LEU A 5 -83.27 38.03 -26.85
N LEU A 6 -83.53 38.78 -25.77
CA LEU A 6 -82.48 39.25 -24.86
C LEU A 6 -82.38 38.25 -23.70
N ALA A 7 -81.31 37.47 -23.68
CA ALA A 7 -80.99 36.54 -22.61
C ALA A 7 -80.29 37.29 -21.46
N LEU A 8 -80.80 37.11 -20.24
CA LEU A 8 -80.12 37.42 -18.99
C LEU A 8 -78.94 36.46 -18.78
N LEU A 9 -77.74 37.00 -18.58
CA LEU A 9 -76.55 36.26 -18.19
C LEU A 9 -76.38 36.34 -16.66
N PRO A 10 -76.43 35.23 -15.90
CA PRO A 10 -76.16 35.26 -14.46
C PRO A 10 -74.65 35.22 -14.22
N MET A 11 -74.13 36.17 -13.41
CA MET A 11 -72.76 36.11 -12.89
C MET A 11 -72.62 34.93 -11.92
N LEU A 12 -71.81 33.94 -12.31
CA LEU A 12 -71.32 32.90 -11.42
C LEU A 12 -70.19 33.48 -10.54
N PHE A 13 -70.50 33.76 -9.28
CA PHE A 13 -69.48 33.97 -8.24
C PHE A 13 -68.82 32.64 -7.91
N ILE A 14 -67.57 32.45 -8.36
CA ILE A 14 -66.71 31.36 -7.90
C ILE A 14 -66.18 31.76 -6.53
N GLY A 15 -66.79 31.23 -5.47
CA GLY A 15 -66.26 31.34 -4.11
C GLY A 15 -65.02 30.48 -3.94
N CYS A 16 -63.86 31.10 -3.73
CA CYS A 16 -62.65 30.40 -3.30
C CYS A 16 -62.88 29.76 -1.92
N LYS A 17 -62.87 28.43 -1.84
CA LYS A 17 -62.71 27.72 -0.57
C LYS A 17 -61.32 28.01 -0.03
N LYS A 18 -61.23 28.60 1.16
CA LYS A 18 -59.99 28.62 1.96
C LYS A 18 -59.62 27.16 2.28
N GLU A 19 -58.47 26.72 1.81
CA GLU A 19 -57.84 25.49 2.29
C GLU A 19 -57.36 25.73 3.74
N GLU A 20 -57.74 24.84 4.65
CA GLU A 20 -57.19 24.83 5.99
C GLU A 20 -55.72 24.39 5.95
N PRO A 21 -54.83 25.03 6.73
CA PRO A 21 -53.43 24.64 6.76
C PRO A 21 -53.31 23.22 7.34
N VAL A 22 -52.74 22.32 6.55
CA VAL A 22 -52.38 20.95 6.95
C VAL A 22 -51.51 21.04 8.20
N LYS A 23 -52.03 20.57 9.33
CA LYS A 23 -51.24 20.39 10.56
C LYS A 23 -50.10 19.43 10.24
N LYS A 24 -48.85 19.92 10.30
CA LYS A 24 -47.68 19.07 10.32
C LYS A 24 -47.78 18.17 11.54
N GLU A 25 -48.05 16.89 11.33
CA GLU A 25 -47.84 15.88 12.36
C GLU A 25 -46.37 15.95 12.77
N VAL A 26 -46.13 16.40 14.00
CA VAL A 26 -44.83 16.22 14.65
C VAL A 26 -44.73 14.73 14.94
N VAL A 27 -44.14 13.99 14.02
CA VAL A 27 -43.73 12.61 14.24
C VAL A 27 -42.70 12.63 15.37
N LYS A 28 -43.13 12.27 16.57
CA LYS A 28 -42.23 11.96 17.68
C LYS A 28 -41.49 10.67 17.33
N ILE A 29 -40.35 10.79 16.68
CA ILE A 29 -39.41 9.68 16.52
C ILE A 29 -38.68 9.52 17.86
N SER A 30 -39.11 8.51 18.61
CA SER A 30 -38.35 7.97 19.73
C SER A 30 -37.26 7.06 19.17
N GLU A 31 -36.09 7.60 18.82
CA GLU A 31 -34.92 6.79 18.46
C GLU A 31 -33.85 6.93 19.56
N LYS A 32 -33.59 5.83 20.28
CA LYS A 32 -32.44 5.67 21.19
C LYS A 32 -31.10 5.56 20.42
N GLY A 33 -30.93 6.35 19.36
CA GLY A 33 -29.76 6.39 18.51
C GLY A 33 -29.07 7.75 18.57
N CYS A 34 -27.79 7.78 18.23
CA CYS A 34 -27.03 9.01 18.03
C CYS A 34 -27.17 9.48 16.58
N PHE A 35 -27.18 10.81 16.41
CA PHE A 35 -27.27 11.45 15.09
C PHE A 35 -25.89 11.91 14.64
N SER A 36 -25.78 12.26 13.36
CA SER A 36 -24.53 12.77 12.76
C SER A 36 -23.88 13.90 13.58
N THR A 37 -24.67 14.79 14.18
CA THR A 37 -24.18 15.88 15.02
C THR A 37 -23.39 15.40 16.24
N ASN A 38 -23.79 14.28 16.86
CA ASN A 38 -23.05 13.69 17.98
C ASN A 38 -21.64 13.25 17.55
N PHE A 39 -21.52 12.71 16.34
CA PHE A 39 -20.24 12.28 15.80
C PHE A 39 -19.39 13.47 15.34
N MET A 40 -19.99 14.51 14.77
CA MET A 40 -19.29 15.74 14.41
C MET A 40 -18.63 16.40 15.63
N GLU A 41 -19.34 16.46 16.76
CA GLU A 41 -18.77 16.97 18.02
C GLU A 41 -17.57 16.13 18.48
N LYS A 42 -17.68 14.80 18.43
CA LYS A 42 -16.57 13.89 18.74
C LYS A 42 -15.38 14.09 17.80
N ILE A 43 -15.63 14.28 16.51
CA ILE A 43 -14.59 14.52 15.50
C ILE A 43 -13.87 15.85 15.80
N LEU A 44 -14.59 16.92 16.11
CA LEU A 44 -13.99 18.21 16.51
C LEU A 44 -13.11 18.11 17.75
N ASP A 45 -13.38 17.13 18.62
CA ASP A 45 -12.62 16.93 19.84
C ASP A 45 -11.32 16.14 19.66
N LEU A 46 -11.11 15.51 18.51
CA LEU A 46 -9.87 14.80 18.18
C LEU A 46 -8.69 15.78 18.08
N GLU A 47 -7.53 15.39 18.63
CA GLU A 47 -6.30 16.21 18.59
C GLU A 47 -5.89 16.55 17.16
N GLU A 48 -6.03 15.59 16.24
CA GLU A 48 -5.69 15.77 14.82
C GLU A 48 -6.56 16.84 14.15
N ILE A 49 -7.83 16.94 14.53
CA ILE A 49 -8.76 17.94 13.98
C ILE A 49 -8.52 19.30 14.64
N LYS A 50 -8.20 19.33 15.94
CA LYS A 50 -7.80 20.55 16.64
C LYS A 50 -6.52 21.15 16.05
N ASP A 51 -5.55 20.32 15.70
CA ASP A 51 -4.30 20.78 15.09
C ASP A 51 -4.52 21.27 13.66
N GLN A 52 -5.36 20.59 12.87
CA GLN A 52 -5.79 21.10 11.57
C GLN A 52 -6.52 22.45 11.68
N ALA A 53 -7.39 22.61 12.69
CA ALA A 53 -8.08 23.88 12.93
C ALA A 53 -7.10 25.01 13.28
N LYS A 54 -6.08 24.75 14.10
CA LYS A 54 -5.02 25.74 14.41
C LYS A 54 -4.22 26.11 13.16
N PHE A 55 -3.84 25.12 12.35
CA PHE A 55 -3.13 25.35 11.10
C PHE A 55 -3.98 26.19 10.14
N LEU A 56 -5.24 25.81 9.93
CA LEU A 56 -6.18 26.56 9.09
C LEU A 56 -6.36 28.00 9.55
N ASN A 57 -6.51 28.22 10.86
CA ASN A 57 -6.61 29.54 11.46
C ASN A 57 -5.38 30.42 11.11
N SER A 58 -4.18 29.83 11.16
CA SER A 58 -2.92 30.53 10.79
C SER A 58 -2.88 30.93 9.31
N GLN A 59 -3.41 30.09 8.41
CA GLN A 59 -3.38 30.33 6.97
C GLN A 59 -4.48 31.31 6.51
N THR A 60 -5.61 31.31 7.21
CA THR A 60 -6.81 32.07 6.79
C THR A 60 -7.03 33.34 7.61
N GLN A 61 -6.09 33.71 8.48
CA GLN A 61 -6.20 34.87 9.38
C GLN A 61 -7.51 34.84 10.18
N GLY A 62 -7.93 33.66 10.66
CA GLY A 62 -9.16 33.48 11.44
C GLY A 62 -10.46 33.42 10.67
N LYS A 63 -10.44 33.48 9.33
CA LYS A 63 -11.65 33.36 8.52
C LYS A 63 -12.05 31.91 8.23
N GLY A 64 -11.09 31.00 8.22
CA GLY A 64 -11.31 29.58 7.93
C GLY A 64 -11.92 28.85 9.12
N LYS A 65 -12.86 27.96 8.84
CA LYS A 65 -13.49 27.08 9.83
C LYS A 65 -13.48 25.64 9.33
N ILE A 66 -13.39 24.71 10.27
CA ILE A 66 -13.67 23.30 9.99
C ILE A 66 -15.15 23.16 9.63
N GLY A 67 -15.42 22.51 8.50
CA GLY A 67 -16.73 22.17 8.00
C GLY A 67 -16.90 20.67 7.83
N PHE A 68 -18.14 20.27 7.58
CA PHE A 68 -18.52 18.87 7.43
C PHE A 68 -19.41 18.67 6.21
N LEU A 69 -19.21 17.56 5.49
CA LEU A 69 -20.18 16.99 4.57
C LEU A 69 -20.59 15.63 5.11
N VAL A 70 -21.90 15.38 5.19
CA VAL A 70 -22.44 14.17 5.79
C VAL A 70 -23.33 13.48 4.77
N ASP A 71 -22.93 12.28 4.38
CA ASP A 71 -23.80 11.34 3.68
C ASP A 71 -24.37 10.34 4.69
N SER A 72 -25.67 10.07 4.58
CA SER A 72 -26.37 9.16 5.49
C SER A 72 -27.16 8.12 4.71
N THR A 73 -26.98 6.85 5.06
CA THR A 73 -27.74 5.73 4.49
C THR A 73 -28.54 5.05 5.59
N LYS A 74 -29.82 4.81 5.34
CA LYS A 74 -30.66 4.07 6.28
C LYS A 74 -30.36 2.58 6.16
N VAL A 75 -29.89 1.96 7.24
CA VAL A 75 -29.57 0.54 7.32
C VAL A 75 -30.35 -0.08 8.48
N ASN A 76 -31.25 -1.02 8.16
CA ASN A 76 -32.22 -1.58 9.13
C ASN A 76 -33.03 -0.49 9.84
N ASN A 77 -32.96 -0.45 11.18
CA ASN A 77 -33.60 0.56 12.04
C ASN A 77 -32.61 1.65 12.51
N GLY A 78 -31.52 1.87 11.78
CA GLY A 78 -30.52 2.88 12.09
C GLY A 78 -30.02 3.62 10.86
N TRP A 79 -29.03 4.47 11.07
CA TRP A 79 -28.35 5.28 10.08
C TRP A 79 -26.85 4.99 10.13
N ASP A 80 -26.28 4.72 8.96
CA ASP A 80 -24.83 4.72 8.78
C ASP A 80 -24.43 6.03 8.11
N TYR A 81 -23.39 6.66 8.64
CA TYR A 81 -22.91 7.98 8.27
C TYR A 81 -21.50 7.91 7.69
N SER A 82 -21.30 8.55 6.55
CA SER A 82 -19.99 8.94 6.03
C SER A 82 -19.83 10.44 6.25
N ILE A 83 -18.85 10.82 7.07
CA ILE A 83 -18.66 12.19 7.54
C ILE A 83 -17.30 12.68 7.05
N SER A 84 -17.31 13.50 6.00
CA SER A 84 -16.11 14.20 5.54
C SER A 84 -15.90 15.44 6.40
N VAL A 85 -14.71 15.58 6.99
CA VAL A 85 -14.30 16.79 7.73
C VAL A 85 -13.19 17.50 6.97
N GLY A 86 -13.26 18.82 6.91
CA GLY A 86 -12.38 19.59 6.03
C GLY A 86 -12.52 21.09 6.16
N TYR A 87 -11.91 21.81 5.23
CA TYR A 87 -12.06 23.26 5.10
C TYR A 87 -13.08 23.59 4.01
N ASN A 88 -14.10 24.38 4.39
CA ASN A 88 -15.02 24.95 3.41
C ASN A 88 -14.43 26.25 2.85
N GLY A 89 -13.60 26.11 1.81
CA GLY A 89 -12.97 27.22 1.11
C GLY A 89 -13.94 28.00 0.23
N PRO A 90 -13.49 29.15 -0.32
CA PRO A 90 -14.32 29.98 -1.19
C PRO A 90 -14.75 29.24 -2.47
N ASP A 91 -13.91 28.36 -3.01
CA ASP A 91 -14.14 27.69 -4.29
C ASP A 91 -14.66 26.26 -4.14
N ARG A 92 -14.21 25.54 -3.09
CA ARG A 92 -14.53 24.13 -2.88
C ARG A 92 -14.33 23.70 -1.43
N PHE A 93 -14.92 22.56 -1.10
CA PHE A 93 -14.63 21.84 0.13
C PHE A 93 -13.36 21.01 -0.02
N GLU A 94 -12.41 21.17 0.91
CA GLU A 94 -11.17 20.39 0.97
C GLU A 94 -11.21 19.42 2.13
N THR A 95 -11.46 18.14 1.82
CA THR A 95 -11.56 17.08 2.83
C THR A 95 -10.17 16.74 3.39
N TYR A 96 -10.06 16.73 4.71
CA TYR A 96 -8.87 16.26 5.43
C TYR A 96 -8.97 14.77 5.74
N HIS A 97 -10.12 14.36 6.29
CA HIS A 97 -10.39 12.98 6.70
C HIS A 97 -11.86 12.63 6.43
N ILE A 98 -12.13 11.34 6.21
CA ILE A 98 -13.47 10.79 6.09
C ILE A 98 -13.67 9.81 7.24
N PHE A 99 -14.75 9.97 7.97
CA PHE A 99 -15.13 9.13 9.10
C PHE A 99 -16.35 8.30 8.80
N HIS A 100 -16.40 7.10 9.36
CA HIS A 100 -17.57 6.24 9.36
C HIS A 100 -18.13 6.10 10.79
N ALA A 101 -19.46 6.15 10.90
CA ALA A 101 -20.16 5.99 12.16
C ALA A 101 -21.57 5.41 11.96
N SER A 102 -22.03 4.60 12.91
CA SER A 102 -23.38 4.03 12.90
C SER A 102 -24.21 4.54 14.08
N SER A 103 -25.47 4.90 13.84
CA SER A 103 -26.42 5.30 14.88
C SER A 103 -26.70 4.19 15.91
N SER A 104 -26.40 2.94 15.55
CA SER A 104 -26.48 1.77 16.43
C SER A 104 -25.28 1.60 17.36
N GLN A 105 -24.15 2.24 17.04
CA GLN A 105 -22.86 2.11 17.72
C GLN A 105 -22.28 3.48 18.07
N CYS A 106 -22.96 4.22 18.94
CA CYS A 106 -22.64 5.62 19.24
C CYS A 106 -21.24 5.89 19.78
N ALA A 107 -20.56 4.89 20.34
CA ALA A 107 -19.19 5.02 20.82
C ALA A 107 -18.13 4.79 19.73
N VAL A 108 -18.51 4.14 18.63
CA VAL A 108 -17.59 3.73 17.56
C VAL A 108 -17.49 4.86 16.55
N LEU A 109 -16.25 5.21 16.22
CA LEU A 109 -15.91 6.16 15.17
C LEU A 109 -14.68 5.59 14.45
N GLU A 110 -14.83 5.37 13.16
CA GLU A 110 -13.79 4.80 12.30
C GLU A 110 -13.34 5.86 11.30
N ILE A 111 -12.10 5.75 10.84
CA ILE A 111 -11.49 6.68 9.89
C ILE A 111 -11.07 5.90 8.64
N LEU A 112 -11.29 6.50 7.48
CA LEU A 112 -10.85 5.95 6.20
C LEU A 112 -9.32 5.99 6.11
N GLU A 113 -8.70 4.84 5.90
CA GLU A 113 -7.28 4.73 5.59
C GLU A 113 -7.10 4.89 4.06
N PRO A 114 -6.40 5.93 3.60
CA PRO A 114 -6.39 6.29 2.18
C PRO A 114 -5.62 5.32 1.27
N VAL A 115 -4.75 4.46 1.81
CA VAL A 115 -3.95 3.50 1.02
C VAL A 115 -4.75 2.21 0.76
N SER A 116 -5.33 1.61 1.81
CA SER A 116 -6.13 0.39 1.72
C SER A 116 -7.57 0.65 1.29
N GLY A 117 -8.08 1.87 1.53
CA GLY A 117 -9.49 2.21 1.31
C GLY A 117 -10.45 1.62 2.36
N GLU A 118 -9.92 1.04 3.44
CA GLU A 118 -10.73 0.47 4.52
C GLU A 118 -11.02 1.50 5.63
N TYR A 119 -12.17 1.37 6.28
CA TYR A 119 -12.43 2.05 7.55
C TYR A 119 -11.78 1.27 8.69
N ILE A 120 -10.96 1.96 9.47
CA ILE A 120 -10.25 1.38 10.61
C ILE A 120 -10.48 2.20 11.88
N SER A 121 -10.21 1.61 13.05
CA SER A 121 -10.29 2.36 14.30
C SER A 121 -9.26 3.49 14.36
N LEU A 122 -9.60 4.57 15.08
CA LEU A 122 -8.69 5.69 15.34
C LEU A 122 -7.34 5.24 15.92
N GLU A 123 -7.34 4.25 16.81
CA GLU A 123 -6.12 3.71 17.40
C GLU A 123 -5.23 3.01 16.36
N LYS A 124 -5.83 2.18 15.48
CA LYS A 124 -5.11 1.51 14.41
C LYS A 124 -4.52 2.52 13.43
N TRP A 125 -5.29 3.53 13.06
CA TRP A 125 -4.83 4.62 12.17
C TRP A 125 -3.71 5.47 12.79
N ARG A 126 -3.76 5.76 14.09
CA ARG A 126 -2.68 6.46 14.79
C ARG A 126 -1.38 5.65 14.82
N LYS A 127 -1.49 4.33 14.95
CA LYS A 127 -0.33 3.42 14.90
C LYS A 127 0.27 3.34 13.50
N SER A 128 -0.56 3.24 12.46
CA SER A 128 -0.09 3.14 11.08
C SER A 128 0.67 4.38 10.60
N LYS A 129 0.45 5.57 11.18
CA LYS A 129 1.27 6.77 10.88
C LYS A 129 2.75 6.63 11.24
N ASN A 130 3.08 5.74 12.18
CA ASN A 130 4.45 5.52 12.65
C ASN A 130 5.07 4.23 12.08
N GLU A 131 4.30 3.45 11.33
CA GLU A 131 4.76 2.21 10.71
C GLU A 131 4.82 2.44 9.19
N PRO A 132 5.98 2.20 8.53
CA PRO A 132 6.00 2.22 7.07
C PRO A 132 4.96 1.22 6.56
N ALA A 133 4.12 1.66 5.61
CA ALA A 133 3.12 0.80 4.99
C ALA A 133 3.77 -0.52 4.59
N GLN A 134 3.30 -1.64 5.16
CA GLN A 134 3.81 -2.95 4.79
C GLN A 134 3.30 -3.25 3.38
N ILE A 135 4.16 -2.99 2.39
CA ILE A 135 3.89 -3.39 1.02
C ILE A 135 4.00 -4.90 0.99
N GLU A 136 2.89 -5.58 0.67
CA GLU A 136 2.90 -7.02 0.50
C GLU A 136 3.89 -7.38 -0.61
N SER A 137 4.73 -8.38 -0.36
CA SER A 137 5.70 -8.83 -1.35
C SER A 137 4.99 -9.52 -2.51
N LEU A 138 5.44 -9.22 -3.72
CA LEU A 138 5.04 -9.93 -4.93
C LEU A 138 5.79 -11.27 -5.11
N LEU A 139 6.89 -11.48 -4.38
CA LEU A 139 7.73 -12.66 -4.52
C LEU A 139 7.18 -13.84 -3.70
N LYS A 140 7.34 -15.05 -4.25
CA LYS A 140 6.99 -16.27 -3.52
C LYS A 140 7.95 -16.48 -2.36
N GLN A 141 7.41 -16.92 -1.22
CA GLN A 141 8.23 -17.25 -0.07
C GLN A 141 9.00 -18.56 -0.29
N GLY A 142 10.31 -18.53 -0.02
CA GLY A 142 11.15 -19.72 -0.05
C GLY A 142 11.00 -20.56 1.23
N ILE A 143 11.28 -21.86 1.12
CA ILE A 143 11.15 -22.83 2.22
C ILE A 143 12.44 -23.02 3.03
N TYR A 144 13.50 -22.28 2.69
CA TYR A 144 14.80 -22.42 3.34
C TYR A 144 14.88 -21.57 4.62
N SER A 145 15.81 -21.95 5.49
CA SER A 145 16.09 -21.23 6.73
C SER A 145 17.59 -20.99 6.84
N LEU A 146 18.00 -19.84 7.38
CA LEU A 146 19.42 -19.55 7.62
C LEU A 146 19.99 -20.50 8.71
N PRO A 147 21.23 -20.99 8.58
CA PRO A 147 22.16 -20.71 7.49
C PRO A 147 21.83 -21.47 6.21
N ILE A 148 22.20 -20.88 5.07
CA ILE A 148 22.06 -21.49 3.74
C ILE A 148 23.44 -21.58 3.10
N GLU A 149 23.73 -22.69 2.46
CA GLU A 149 24.93 -22.88 1.63
C GLU A 149 24.49 -23.00 0.17
N SER A 150 25.44 -22.85 -0.75
CA SER A 150 25.25 -23.12 -2.18
C SER A 150 24.44 -24.39 -2.41
N LEU A 151 23.37 -24.25 -3.18
CA LEU A 151 22.47 -25.35 -3.48
C LEU A 151 23.04 -26.20 -4.62
N PRO A 152 22.85 -27.53 -4.60
CA PRO A 152 23.14 -28.33 -5.78
C PRO A 152 22.36 -27.81 -6.98
N GLN A 153 23.03 -27.62 -8.13
CA GLN A 153 22.38 -27.05 -9.32
C GLN A 153 21.10 -27.79 -9.74
N VAL A 154 21.07 -29.11 -9.58
CA VAL A 154 19.93 -29.97 -9.91
C VAL A 154 18.68 -29.69 -9.05
N ASP A 155 18.85 -29.07 -7.89
CA ASP A 155 17.77 -28.75 -6.96
C ASP A 155 17.16 -27.36 -7.22
N VAL A 156 17.81 -26.53 -8.05
CA VAL A 156 17.38 -25.14 -8.29
C VAL A 156 16.40 -25.07 -9.45
N LYS A 157 15.10 -25.01 -9.13
CA LYS A 157 14.03 -24.74 -10.11
C LYS A 157 13.63 -23.27 -10.07
N PHE A 158 14.18 -22.48 -10.98
CA PHE A 158 13.83 -21.06 -11.10
C PHE A 158 12.36 -20.84 -11.46
N ILE A 159 11.78 -19.81 -10.86
CA ILE A 159 10.43 -19.31 -11.09
C ILE A 159 10.56 -18.04 -11.92
N GLU A 160 9.73 -17.91 -12.95
CA GLU A 160 9.62 -16.67 -13.73
C GLU A 160 8.56 -15.76 -13.11
N THR A 161 8.84 -14.46 -13.02
CA THR A 161 7.85 -13.46 -12.59
C THR A 161 6.81 -13.21 -13.67
N ASP A 162 5.58 -12.88 -13.26
CA ASP A 162 4.52 -12.32 -14.10
C ASP A 162 4.33 -10.80 -13.86
N PHE A 163 5.24 -10.21 -13.07
CA PHE A 163 5.30 -8.79 -12.75
C PHE A 163 6.71 -8.24 -12.98
N ALA A 164 6.79 -6.92 -13.15
CA ALA A 164 8.05 -6.19 -13.17
C ALA A 164 8.44 -5.78 -11.75
N LEU A 165 9.64 -6.20 -11.31
CA LEU A 165 10.20 -5.80 -10.03
C LEU A 165 11.13 -4.60 -10.26
N GLU A 166 11.08 -3.59 -9.41
CA GLU A 166 11.93 -2.41 -9.58
C GLU A 166 13.43 -2.81 -9.49
N GLY A 167 14.20 -2.41 -10.49
CA GLY A 167 15.63 -2.74 -10.63
C GLY A 167 15.93 -4.08 -11.30
N SER A 168 14.93 -4.85 -11.75
CA SER A 168 15.15 -6.18 -12.31
C SER A 168 15.71 -6.20 -13.73
N GLN A 169 15.67 -5.07 -14.44
CA GLN A 169 15.96 -4.98 -15.88
C GLN A 169 17.38 -5.47 -16.25
N GLN A 170 18.34 -5.30 -15.34
CA GLN A 170 19.73 -5.71 -15.58
C GLN A 170 19.93 -7.23 -15.53
N TYR A 171 19.00 -7.97 -14.92
CA TYR A 171 19.08 -9.43 -14.80
C TYR A 171 18.22 -10.16 -15.84
N SER A 172 17.29 -9.44 -16.47
CA SER A 172 16.38 -9.97 -17.50
C SER A 172 16.77 -9.59 -18.93
N CYS A 173 17.92 -8.94 -19.11
CA CYS A 173 18.41 -8.46 -20.40
C CYS A 173 17.40 -7.52 -21.09
N GLY A 174 16.73 -6.69 -20.28
CA GLY A 174 15.69 -5.78 -20.75
C GLY A 174 14.31 -6.41 -20.93
N ALA A 175 14.13 -7.70 -20.64
CA ALA A 175 12.81 -8.32 -20.61
C ALA A 175 12.00 -7.82 -19.39
N PRO A 176 10.67 -7.78 -19.49
CA PRO A 176 9.80 -7.31 -18.39
C PRO A 176 9.73 -8.30 -17.22
N THR A 177 10.04 -9.58 -17.46
CA THR A 177 10.04 -10.67 -16.48
C THR A 177 11.47 -11.14 -16.22
N PHE A 178 11.72 -11.70 -15.05
CA PHE A 178 13.01 -12.32 -14.73
C PHE A 178 12.84 -13.62 -13.96
N ARG A 179 13.85 -14.47 -14.03
CA ARG A 179 13.88 -15.75 -13.32
C ARG A 179 14.52 -15.57 -11.96
N TYR A 180 13.94 -16.18 -10.94
CA TYR A 180 14.51 -16.14 -9.59
C TYR A 180 14.22 -17.43 -8.84
N PHE A 181 15.01 -17.67 -7.80
CA PHE A 181 14.83 -18.77 -6.87
C PHE A 181 14.71 -18.20 -5.46
N PRO A 182 13.56 -18.38 -4.78
CA PRO A 182 13.34 -17.81 -3.46
C PRO A 182 14.09 -18.61 -2.39
N LEU A 183 14.92 -17.93 -1.61
CA LEU A 183 15.66 -18.55 -0.51
C LEU A 183 14.86 -18.45 0.80
N THR A 184 14.97 -17.32 1.48
CA THR A 184 14.39 -17.05 2.79
C THR A 184 14.33 -15.55 3.04
N LYS A 185 13.88 -15.13 4.22
CA LYS A 185 13.97 -13.73 4.65
C LYS A 185 15.11 -13.55 5.64
N TYR A 186 15.87 -12.47 5.49
CA TYR A 186 16.71 -11.94 6.55
C TYR A 186 15.99 -10.74 7.16
N LYS A 187 15.46 -10.89 8.39
CA LYS A 187 14.53 -9.91 8.99
C LYS A 187 13.33 -9.71 8.06
N ASN A 188 13.08 -8.48 7.59
CA ASN A 188 12.04 -8.11 6.65
C ASN A 188 12.52 -8.03 5.18
N ILE A 189 13.77 -8.43 4.90
CA ILE A 189 14.38 -8.37 3.56
C ILE A 189 14.30 -9.76 2.92
N GLU A 190 13.84 -9.82 1.68
CA GLU A 190 13.72 -11.07 0.94
C GLU A 190 15.02 -11.39 0.22
N LEU A 191 15.45 -12.64 0.30
CA LEU A 191 16.64 -13.13 -0.36
C LEU A 191 16.25 -14.03 -1.53
N ILE A 192 16.71 -13.68 -2.72
CA ILE A 192 16.49 -14.46 -3.94
C ILE A 192 17.81 -14.71 -4.66
N LEU A 193 17.95 -15.86 -5.30
CA LEU A 193 18.97 -16.07 -6.32
C LEU A 193 18.41 -15.73 -7.68
N VAL A 194 19.21 -15.11 -8.52
CA VAL A 194 18.84 -14.77 -9.89
C VAL A 194 19.94 -15.24 -10.83
N PRO A 195 19.61 -15.99 -11.90
CA PRO A 195 20.57 -16.33 -12.92
C PRO A 195 20.87 -15.10 -13.78
N MET A 196 22.15 -14.89 -14.07
CA MET A 196 22.57 -13.86 -15.00
C MET A 196 22.37 -14.38 -16.42
N ASP A 197 21.16 -14.15 -16.95
CA ASP A 197 20.78 -14.59 -18.30
C ASP A 197 21.44 -13.73 -19.40
N CYS A 198 22.12 -12.66 -19.01
CA CYS A 198 22.76 -11.71 -19.91
C CYS A 198 24.24 -12.00 -20.06
N GLY A 199 24.64 -12.25 -21.31
CA GLY A 199 26.02 -12.57 -21.66
C GLY A 199 26.23 -14.07 -21.88
N ASP A 200 27.47 -14.43 -22.17
CA ASP A 200 27.88 -15.80 -22.47
C ASP A 200 28.40 -16.46 -21.18
N PHE A 201 27.50 -16.71 -20.23
CA PHE A 201 27.81 -17.36 -18.97
C PHE A 201 27.00 -18.66 -18.84
N ASP A 202 27.68 -19.79 -18.81
CA ASP A 202 27.02 -21.10 -18.64
C ASP A 202 26.33 -21.23 -17.27
N TYR A 203 26.92 -20.63 -16.23
CA TYR A 203 26.44 -20.73 -14.85
C TYR A 203 26.92 -19.56 -14.00
N ARG A 204 26.01 -18.63 -13.69
CA ARG A 204 26.31 -17.44 -12.88
C ARG A 204 25.08 -16.94 -12.15
N TYR A 205 25.10 -16.99 -10.82
CA TYR A 205 24.01 -16.53 -9.96
C TYR A 205 24.42 -15.34 -9.10
N TYR A 206 23.47 -14.42 -8.96
CA TYR A 206 23.53 -13.30 -8.04
C TYR A 206 22.55 -13.51 -6.89
N LEU A 207 22.99 -13.21 -5.68
CA LEU A 207 22.11 -13.04 -4.53
C LEU A 207 21.60 -11.61 -4.56
N LEU A 208 20.28 -11.45 -4.63
CA LEU A 208 19.62 -10.16 -4.53
C LEU A 208 18.83 -10.06 -3.23
N THR A 209 18.84 -8.86 -2.67
CA THR A 209 17.99 -8.47 -1.54
C THR A 209 16.86 -7.60 -2.06
N VAL A 210 15.63 -7.97 -1.73
CA VAL A 210 14.42 -7.24 -2.13
C VAL A 210 13.74 -6.68 -0.89
N LEU A 211 13.47 -5.38 -0.92
CA LEU A 211 12.77 -4.65 0.13
C LEU A 211 11.69 -3.80 -0.53
N ASN A 212 10.44 -3.92 -0.07
CA ASN A 212 9.30 -3.15 -0.60
C ASN A 212 9.13 -3.29 -2.14
N ASN A 213 9.26 -4.51 -2.67
CA ASN A 213 9.20 -4.82 -4.11
C ASN A 213 10.25 -4.08 -4.98
N SER A 214 11.38 -3.71 -4.37
CA SER A 214 12.51 -3.07 -5.04
C SER A 214 13.80 -3.82 -4.73
N ILE A 215 14.64 -4.05 -5.74
CA ILE A 215 15.97 -4.65 -5.54
C ILE A 215 16.89 -3.57 -4.94
N VAL A 216 17.38 -3.81 -3.73
CA VAL A 216 18.17 -2.82 -2.96
C VAL A 216 19.62 -3.23 -2.72
N GLY A 217 19.98 -4.45 -3.10
CA GLY A 217 21.33 -4.99 -2.91
C GLY A 217 21.58 -6.22 -3.76
N GLU A 218 22.85 -6.42 -4.10
CA GLU A 218 23.30 -7.47 -5.00
C GLU A 218 24.69 -7.98 -4.58
N ALA A 219 24.94 -9.26 -4.82
CA ALA A 219 26.27 -9.84 -4.79
C ALA A 219 26.38 -11.01 -5.76
N TYR A 220 27.49 -11.10 -6.48
CA TYR A 220 27.86 -12.33 -7.19
C TYR A 220 28.26 -13.39 -6.16
N VAL A 221 27.55 -14.51 -6.13
CA VAL A 221 27.68 -15.51 -5.05
C VAL A 221 28.03 -16.91 -5.55
N GLU A 222 27.67 -17.24 -6.78
CA GLU A 222 27.85 -18.59 -7.29
C GLU A 222 28.03 -18.60 -8.80
N GLY A 223 28.94 -19.42 -9.31
CA GLY A 223 29.11 -19.56 -10.76
C GLY A 223 30.45 -20.10 -11.19
N ILE A 224 30.58 -20.35 -12.48
CA ILE A 224 31.83 -20.69 -13.15
C ILE A 224 32.28 -19.50 -13.99
N TRP A 225 33.58 -19.22 -13.98
CA TRP A 225 34.22 -18.27 -14.89
C TRP A 225 35.47 -18.89 -15.51
N PHE A 226 35.68 -18.66 -16.80
CA PHE A 226 36.90 -18.98 -17.53
C PHE A 226 37.12 -17.95 -18.66
N ASP A 227 38.35 -17.79 -19.13
CA ASP A 227 38.68 -16.91 -20.27
C ASP A 227 38.64 -17.73 -21.58
N PRO A 228 37.59 -17.61 -22.42
CA PRO A 228 37.47 -18.42 -23.63
C PRO A 228 38.56 -18.11 -24.67
N GLY A 229 39.28 -16.99 -24.52
CA GLY A 229 40.36 -16.58 -25.42
C GLY A 229 41.74 -17.12 -25.05
N LYS A 230 41.87 -17.83 -23.93
CA LYS A 230 43.15 -18.39 -23.47
C LYS A 230 43.06 -19.91 -23.28
N ASP A 231 43.98 -20.62 -23.90
CA ASP A 231 44.10 -22.08 -23.80
C ASP A 231 44.79 -22.53 -22.49
N ASP A 232 44.65 -21.73 -21.41
CA ASP A 232 45.36 -21.94 -20.14
C ASP A 232 44.53 -22.71 -19.10
N LYS A 233 43.33 -23.19 -19.49
CA LYS A 233 42.41 -24.02 -18.68
C LYS A 233 42.24 -23.50 -17.25
N LYS A 234 42.22 -22.17 -17.13
CA LYS A 234 41.94 -21.48 -15.86
C LYS A 234 40.45 -21.39 -15.69
N GLU A 235 39.99 -21.93 -14.57
CA GLU A 235 38.59 -21.91 -14.17
C GLU A 235 38.48 -21.38 -12.75
N GLU A 236 37.48 -20.54 -12.51
CA GLU A 236 37.10 -20.09 -11.18
C GLU A 236 35.71 -20.64 -10.88
N PHE A 237 35.58 -21.33 -9.73
CA PHE A 237 34.30 -21.77 -9.22
C PHE A 237 33.99 -21.03 -7.93
N SER A 238 32.90 -20.26 -7.91
CA SER A 238 32.43 -19.57 -6.72
C SER A 238 31.23 -20.29 -6.10
N SER A 239 31.21 -20.37 -4.78
CA SER A 239 30.09 -20.83 -3.95
C SER A 239 29.90 -19.90 -2.76
N TYR A 240 28.76 -19.98 -2.08
CA TYR A 240 28.44 -19.09 -0.97
C TYR A 240 27.87 -19.80 0.24
N THR A 241 27.98 -19.10 1.37
CA THR A 241 27.19 -19.37 2.58
C THR A 241 26.57 -18.07 3.08
N ILE A 242 25.37 -18.15 3.63
CA ILE A 242 24.68 -17.04 4.30
C ILE A 242 24.34 -17.51 5.71
N ASN A 243 24.85 -16.82 6.73
CA ASN A 243 24.58 -17.20 8.11
C ASN A 243 23.35 -16.49 8.69
N LYS A 244 22.94 -16.85 9.92
CA LYS A 244 21.78 -16.27 10.61
C LYS A 244 21.94 -14.77 10.91
N THR A 245 23.15 -14.24 10.93
CA THR A 245 23.41 -12.81 11.15
C THR A 245 23.41 -12.01 9.85
N GLY A 246 23.17 -12.65 8.70
CA GLY A 246 23.17 -12.00 7.38
C GLY A 246 24.56 -11.74 6.82
N GLU A 247 25.58 -12.40 7.36
CA GLU A 247 26.91 -12.40 6.74
C GLU A 247 26.94 -13.43 5.62
N ILE A 248 27.44 -13.00 4.46
CA ILE A 248 27.61 -13.83 3.28
C ILE A 248 29.10 -14.08 3.10
N THR A 249 29.51 -15.33 2.96
CA THR A 249 30.88 -15.69 2.57
C THR A 249 30.85 -16.27 1.18
N VAL A 250 31.50 -15.62 0.22
CA VAL A 250 31.73 -16.16 -1.13
C VAL A 250 33.12 -16.76 -1.17
N THR A 251 33.20 -18.05 -1.46
CA THR A 251 34.45 -18.80 -1.61
C THR A 251 34.68 -19.10 -3.07
N THR A 252 35.82 -18.67 -3.61
CA THR A 252 36.20 -18.92 -5.01
C THR A 252 37.43 -19.83 -5.05
N ASP A 253 37.28 -20.97 -5.72
CA ASP A 253 38.35 -21.91 -6.02
C ASP A 253 38.91 -21.64 -7.41
N HIS A 254 40.19 -21.27 -7.47
CA HIS A 254 40.94 -21.00 -8.69
C HIS A 254 41.65 -22.27 -9.13
N LYS A 255 41.26 -22.83 -10.27
CA LYS A 255 41.76 -24.09 -10.80
C LYS A 255 42.59 -23.88 -12.06
N ILE A 256 43.64 -24.71 -12.20
CA ILE A 256 44.43 -24.87 -13.43
C ILE A 256 44.48 -26.36 -13.72
N ASP A 257 44.12 -26.76 -14.95
CA ASP A 257 44.02 -28.17 -15.34
C ASP A 257 43.18 -29.00 -14.35
N GLY A 258 42.07 -28.42 -13.85
CA GLY A 258 41.17 -29.06 -12.88
C GLY A 258 41.69 -29.14 -11.45
N ASN A 259 42.94 -28.76 -11.18
CA ASN A 259 43.54 -28.79 -9.85
C ASN A 259 43.41 -27.44 -9.14
N SER A 260 42.88 -27.44 -7.92
CA SER A 260 42.82 -26.25 -7.06
C SER A 260 44.21 -25.69 -6.80
N GLN A 261 44.39 -24.42 -7.14
CA GLN A 261 45.64 -23.68 -6.93
C GLN A 261 45.52 -22.72 -5.75
N LYS A 262 44.35 -22.09 -5.61
CA LYS A 262 44.12 -21.04 -4.64
C LYS A 262 42.65 -20.96 -4.29
N ILE A 263 42.37 -20.79 -3.01
CA ILE A 263 41.03 -20.47 -2.52
C ILE A 263 41.04 -19.04 -2.01
N THR A 264 40.14 -18.20 -2.52
CA THR A 264 39.89 -16.85 -2.02
C THR A 264 38.54 -16.77 -1.35
N LYS A 265 38.41 -15.88 -0.37
CA LYS A 265 37.15 -15.60 0.31
C LYS A 265 36.86 -14.11 0.28
N VAL A 266 35.62 -13.77 -0.03
CA VAL A 266 35.08 -12.42 0.09
C VAL A 266 33.91 -12.46 1.06
N LEU A 267 33.93 -11.58 2.05
CA LEU A 267 32.88 -11.47 3.05
C LEU A 267 32.00 -10.27 2.74
N TYR A 268 30.69 -10.44 2.85
CA TYR A 268 29.70 -9.37 2.75
C TYR A 268 28.78 -9.36 3.97
N GLN A 269 28.12 -8.23 4.19
CA GLN A 269 27.07 -8.05 5.19
C GLN A 269 25.80 -7.56 4.52
N ILE A 270 24.67 -8.21 4.82
CA ILE A 270 23.34 -7.65 4.56
C ILE A 270 23.05 -6.64 5.67
N MET A 271 22.83 -5.38 5.28
CA MET A 271 22.53 -4.26 6.18
C MET A 271 21.03 -4.17 6.47
N ASP A 272 20.64 -3.37 7.46
CA ASP A 272 19.23 -3.16 7.83
C ASP A 272 18.40 -2.47 6.72
N ASP A 273 19.05 -1.71 5.84
CA ASP A 273 18.42 -1.11 4.65
C ASP A 273 18.39 -2.07 3.44
N GLY A 274 18.81 -3.32 3.63
CA GLY A 274 18.87 -4.36 2.61
C GLY A 274 20.14 -4.35 1.77
N LYS A 275 20.98 -3.30 1.80
CA LYS A 275 22.20 -3.29 0.97
C LYS A 275 23.15 -4.41 1.36
N ILE A 276 23.82 -4.97 0.35
CA ILE A 276 24.92 -5.91 0.55
C ILE A 276 26.24 -5.14 0.47
N VAL A 277 27.01 -5.14 1.55
CA VAL A 277 28.28 -4.40 1.66
C VAL A 277 29.44 -5.37 1.86
N GLN A 278 30.47 -5.26 1.03
CA GLN A 278 31.70 -6.04 1.19
C GLN A 278 32.46 -5.58 2.46
N LYS A 279 32.80 -6.54 3.33
CA LYS A 279 33.66 -6.31 4.49
C LYS A 279 35.12 -6.22 4.03
N LYS A 280 35.85 -5.26 4.60
CA LYS A 280 37.30 -5.11 4.40
C LYS A 280 38.06 -6.13 5.24
#